data_AF-A0A421JML4-F1
#
_entry.id   AF-A0A421JML4-F1
#
_cell.length_a   1.000
_cell.length_b   1.000
_cell.length_c   1.000
_cell.angle_alpha   90.00
_cell.angle_beta   90.00
_cell.angle_gamma   90.00
#
_symmetry.space_group_name_H-M   'P 1'
#
loop_
_entity.id
_entity.type
_entity.pdbx_description
1 polymer ?
#
loop_
_entity_poly.entity_id
_entity_poly.type
_entity_poly.pdbx_seq_one_letter_code
_entity_poly.pdbx_strand_id
1 'polypeptide(L)'
;MNSLITRSIPRIRPPRMYHPILLRPLHISHPLKINQPIIENFLEELQEDEPDPKSKKENFKSFLLKCLETMAITISSVGILALAGFCYHKFYAIHVLSKINDAFEIGDPASQLKMHRRSDENDSPDWVERSQQKLLDDIISGNVIGRYFLIIGEKGTGKTSLILESMKKIDGYNVCMFDAHSDPEIFRIRLGKAINFSFNEDYIGSLFSIKGQRDTTALLDIERAFNKLEELAITRVKKIGNKPLIMIINNVHLIKEDEEEGIKLIELLQQKAEALSGSGLVTMIFNSDDYWVYENLKQLGTRLELINVRDLNRQETVSALKFIRQKYFPEKEPIPDSLCNTVYDLIGGRPQHINQVARHHDLVKACHEIIDREKTWFLNKCGLLGNDMDDDVMESGKFSTSAMLLMKELVEMDKSSEKETDHHLPELPLWRCRQIMTRNDYIQQYDNLNIFTIDSHSRVRADSMPMMRAFHEIASQPNFDELLQDTIDRVADIESLERTREVILKDLSLGGKYEIKKNEPDVYSLKLRKSRKQVDVHGDWTEYNKEVEGEDVDEDDLYLEEINHKESKKMWKRRMEKRD
;
A
#
# COMPACT_ATOMS: atom_id res chain seq x y z
N MET A 1 15.95 53.49 27.92
CA MET A 1 16.62 52.81 29.04
C MET A 1 16.13 51.36 29.04
N ASN A 2 16.93 50.48 28.44
CA ASN A 2 16.65 49.04 28.35
C ASN A 2 17.46 48.33 29.44
N SER A 3 16.78 47.57 30.31
CA SER A 3 17.37 46.57 31.21
C SER A 3 16.52 45.30 31.13
N LEU A 4 16.95 44.30 30.37
CA LEU A 4 17.63 43.10 30.86
C LEU A 4 16.80 42.24 31.82
N ILE A 5 16.03 41.30 31.25
CA ILE A 5 15.86 39.95 31.82
C ILE A 5 16.05 38.96 30.67
N THR A 6 17.24 38.38 30.61
CA THR A 6 17.65 37.31 29.70
C THR A 6 17.12 35.98 30.24
N ARG A 7 16.20 35.34 29.52
CA ARG A 7 15.89 33.90 29.71
C ARG A 7 16.63 33.08 28.65
N SER A 8 17.46 32.20 29.15
CA SER A 8 18.33 31.26 28.45
C SER A 8 17.53 30.25 27.61
N ILE A 9 17.77 30.26 26.30
CA ILE A 9 17.38 29.18 25.37
C ILE A 9 18.47 28.11 25.44
N PRO A 10 18.16 26.81 25.63
CA PRO A 10 19.17 25.76 25.58
C PRO A 10 19.69 25.62 24.15
N ARG A 11 20.98 25.89 23.95
CA ARG A 11 21.69 25.54 22.71
C ARG A 11 21.73 24.02 22.60
N ILE A 12 20.98 23.49 21.64
CA ILE A 12 21.14 22.12 21.14
C ILE A 12 22.55 22.02 20.57
N ARG A 13 23.39 21.20 21.21
CA ARG A 13 24.72 20.88 20.71
C ARG A 13 24.56 20.00 19.47
N PRO A 14 25.30 20.23 18.38
CA PRO A 14 25.36 19.26 17.28
C PRO A 14 25.92 17.94 17.83
N PRO A 15 25.50 16.78 17.30
CA PRO A 15 26.04 15.50 17.74
C PRO A 15 27.56 15.51 17.52
N ARG A 16 28.29 15.12 18.55
CA ARG A 16 29.73 14.83 18.46
C ARG A 16 29.93 13.83 17.33
N MET A 17 30.59 14.27 16.25
CA MET A 17 31.24 13.36 15.31
C MET A 17 32.17 12.47 16.13
N TYR A 18 31.86 11.19 16.18
CA TYR A 18 32.80 10.19 16.63
C TYR A 18 33.98 10.22 15.68
N HIS A 19 35.18 10.40 16.23
CA HIS A 19 36.42 10.27 15.51
C HIS A 19 36.44 8.93 14.78
N PRO A 20 36.78 8.89 13.47
CA PRO A 20 37.13 7.64 12.84
C PRO A 20 38.39 7.14 13.55
N ILE A 21 38.29 5.97 14.17
CA ILE A 21 39.46 5.23 14.60
C ILE A 21 40.26 4.97 13.32
N LEU A 22 41.40 5.67 13.20
CA LEU A 22 42.45 5.39 12.24
C LEU A 22 42.98 3.98 12.51
N LEU A 23 42.30 2.99 11.94
CA LEU A 23 42.90 1.69 11.68
C LEU A 23 43.98 1.95 10.64
N ARG A 24 45.23 1.96 11.10
CA ARG A 24 46.42 1.85 10.24
C ARG A 24 46.15 0.74 9.22
N PRO A 25 46.37 0.97 7.92
CA PRO A 25 46.49 -0.14 7.00
C PRO A 25 47.74 -0.91 7.43
N LEU A 26 47.56 -2.07 8.05
CA LEU A 26 48.59 -3.09 8.02
C LEU A 26 48.73 -3.48 6.54
N HIS A 27 49.69 -2.85 5.87
CA HIS A 27 50.25 -3.34 4.62
C HIS A 27 50.87 -4.71 4.91
N ILE A 28 50.05 -5.76 4.87
CA ILE A 28 50.54 -7.11 4.65
C ILE A 28 50.56 -7.29 3.14
N SER A 29 51.60 -6.72 2.52
CA SER A 29 52.05 -7.16 1.21
C SER A 29 52.83 -8.45 1.40
N HIS A 30 52.13 -9.56 1.58
CA HIS A 30 52.67 -10.84 1.20
C HIS A 30 51.96 -11.25 -0.08
N PRO A 31 52.63 -11.28 -1.25
CA PRO A 31 52.08 -11.99 -2.37
C PRO A 31 51.84 -13.43 -1.88
N LEU A 32 50.63 -13.94 -2.10
CA LEU A 32 50.39 -15.38 -2.10
C LEU A 32 51.37 -15.96 -3.11
N LYS A 33 52.53 -16.42 -2.62
CA LYS A 33 53.42 -17.31 -3.34
C LYS A 33 52.63 -18.59 -3.53
N ILE A 34 51.84 -18.62 -4.62
CA ILE A 34 51.52 -19.87 -5.31
C ILE A 34 52.84 -20.62 -5.38
N ASN A 35 52.85 -21.87 -4.88
CA ASN A 35 54.04 -22.70 -4.74
C ASN A 35 54.71 -22.96 -6.10
N GLN A 36 55.41 -21.96 -6.64
CA GLN A 36 56.36 -22.09 -7.72
C GLN A 36 57.59 -22.93 -7.35
N PRO A 37 58.11 -22.96 -6.09
CA PRO A 37 59.30 -23.78 -5.82
C PRO A 37 59.01 -25.28 -5.84
N ILE A 38 57.74 -25.73 -5.78
CA ILE A 38 57.43 -27.16 -5.95
C ILE A 38 57.53 -27.55 -7.43
N ILE A 39 57.09 -26.67 -8.34
CA ILE A 39 57.12 -26.94 -9.78
C ILE A 39 58.52 -26.68 -10.35
N GLU A 40 59.23 -25.66 -9.86
CA GLU A 40 60.64 -25.39 -10.23
C GLU A 40 61.59 -26.45 -9.67
N ASN A 41 61.46 -26.88 -8.41
CA ASN A 41 62.27 -28.00 -7.89
C ASN A 41 61.93 -29.33 -8.60
N PHE A 42 60.69 -29.52 -9.07
CA PHE A 42 60.30 -30.70 -9.84
C PHE A 42 60.81 -30.65 -11.30
N LEU A 43 61.02 -29.45 -11.85
CA LEU A 43 61.63 -29.25 -13.17
C LEU A 43 63.17 -29.31 -13.11
N GLU A 44 63.80 -28.89 -12.00
CA GLU A 44 65.24 -29.07 -11.77
C GLU A 44 65.60 -30.54 -11.46
N GLU A 45 64.74 -31.31 -10.76
CA GLU A 45 64.92 -32.77 -10.61
C GLU A 45 64.76 -33.56 -11.92
N LEU A 46 64.29 -32.94 -13.01
CA LEU A 46 64.14 -33.57 -14.32
C LEU A 46 65.33 -33.32 -15.27
N GLN A 47 66.36 -32.57 -14.85
CA GLN A 47 67.46 -32.15 -15.75
C GLN A 47 68.86 -32.71 -15.46
N GLU A 48 69.08 -33.52 -14.44
CA GLU A 48 70.35 -34.25 -14.30
C GLU A 48 70.10 -35.73 -14.02
N ASP A 49 70.24 -36.56 -15.06
CA ASP A 49 70.93 -37.87 -15.03
C ASP A 49 70.74 -38.62 -16.37
N GLU A 50 71.85 -38.94 -17.06
CA GLU A 50 71.85 -39.85 -18.21
C GLU A 50 71.48 -41.30 -17.81
N PRO A 51 70.84 -42.10 -18.70
CA PRO A 51 70.01 -43.22 -18.25
C PRO A 51 70.72 -44.59 -18.26
N ASP A 52 70.47 -45.37 -17.19
CA ASP A 52 70.73 -46.81 -17.14
C ASP A 52 69.40 -47.59 -17.44
N PRO A 53 69.32 -48.53 -18.40
CA PRO A 53 68.04 -49.02 -18.93
C PRO A 53 67.21 -49.92 -17.99
N LYS A 54 67.73 -50.25 -16.79
CA LYS A 54 66.98 -50.99 -15.75
C LYS A 54 66.28 -50.10 -14.72
N SER A 55 66.63 -48.80 -14.61
CA SER A 55 66.05 -47.88 -13.61
C SER A 55 64.80 -47.12 -14.10
N LYS A 56 64.57 -47.03 -15.42
CA LYS A 56 63.39 -46.35 -16.02
C LYS A 56 62.06 -46.91 -15.52
N LYS A 57 61.98 -48.23 -15.25
CA LYS A 57 60.73 -48.86 -14.81
C LYS A 57 60.43 -48.62 -13.33
N GLU A 58 61.47 -48.42 -12.51
CA GLU A 58 61.34 -48.13 -11.07
C GLU A 58 61.09 -46.64 -10.83
N ASN A 59 61.79 -45.74 -11.56
CA ASN A 59 61.53 -44.30 -11.52
C ASN A 59 60.17 -43.94 -12.10
N PHE A 60 59.70 -44.64 -13.14
CA PHE A 60 58.34 -44.44 -13.66
C PHE A 60 57.28 -44.95 -12.68
N LYS A 61 57.52 -46.07 -11.97
CA LYS A 61 56.62 -46.55 -10.91
C LYS A 61 56.56 -45.60 -9.72
N SER A 62 57.70 -45.05 -9.28
CA SER A 62 57.73 -44.09 -8.17
C SER A 62 57.08 -42.77 -8.54
N PHE A 63 57.27 -42.29 -9.78
CA PHE A 63 56.56 -41.14 -10.34
C PHE A 63 55.04 -41.37 -10.40
N LEU A 64 54.59 -42.53 -10.90
CA LEU A 64 53.17 -42.89 -10.96
C LEU A 64 52.54 -43.01 -9.56
N LEU A 65 53.29 -43.53 -8.59
CA LEU A 65 52.90 -43.55 -7.17
C LEU A 65 52.78 -42.14 -6.58
N LYS A 66 53.73 -41.23 -6.82
CA LYS A 66 53.65 -39.82 -6.40
C LYS A 66 52.47 -39.08 -7.05
N CYS A 67 52.20 -39.34 -8.34
CA CYS A 67 51.03 -38.81 -9.03
C CYS A 67 49.72 -39.36 -8.45
N LEU A 68 49.65 -40.66 -8.11
CA LEU A 68 48.49 -41.26 -7.45
C LEU A 68 48.27 -40.70 -6.05
N GLU A 69 49.34 -40.46 -5.29
CA GLU A 69 49.27 -39.83 -3.97
C GLU A 69 48.74 -38.40 -4.07
N THR A 70 49.23 -37.62 -5.03
CA THR A 70 48.76 -36.25 -5.28
C THR A 70 47.30 -36.23 -5.77
N MET A 71 46.91 -37.18 -6.64
CA MET A 71 45.52 -37.40 -7.03
C MET A 71 44.64 -37.79 -5.83
N ALA A 72 45.11 -38.65 -4.94
CA ALA A 72 44.36 -39.05 -3.75
C ALA A 72 44.18 -37.88 -2.78
N ILE A 73 45.20 -37.02 -2.59
CA ILE A 73 45.12 -35.82 -1.76
C ILE A 73 44.13 -34.79 -2.35
N THR A 74 44.15 -34.59 -3.66
CA THR A 74 43.22 -33.67 -4.32
C THR A 74 41.78 -34.20 -4.36
N ILE A 75 41.59 -35.50 -4.59
CA ILE A 75 40.27 -36.13 -4.53
C ILE A 75 39.72 -36.10 -3.10
N SER A 76 40.56 -36.33 -2.09
CA SER A 76 40.13 -36.25 -0.69
C SER A 76 39.79 -34.83 -0.27
N SER A 77 40.55 -33.81 -0.71
CA SER A 77 40.22 -32.40 -0.41
C SER A 77 38.93 -31.94 -1.08
N VAL A 78 38.72 -32.28 -2.36
CA VAL A 78 37.46 -32.02 -3.07
C VAL A 78 36.31 -32.82 -2.45
N GLY A 79 36.55 -34.06 -2.03
CA GLY A 79 35.58 -34.90 -1.35
C GLY A 79 35.13 -34.33 -0.01
N ILE A 80 36.07 -33.83 0.80
CA ILE A 80 35.77 -33.14 2.06
C ILE A 80 34.96 -31.87 1.79
N LEU A 81 35.32 -31.08 0.77
CA LEU A 81 34.59 -29.87 0.41
C LEU A 81 33.16 -30.19 -0.06
N ALA A 82 32.98 -31.22 -0.88
CA ALA A 82 31.68 -31.67 -1.35
C ALA A 82 30.81 -32.18 -0.19
N LEU A 83 31.38 -32.96 0.72
CA LEU A 83 30.68 -33.46 1.91
C LEU A 83 30.33 -32.33 2.87
N ALA A 84 31.23 -31.38 3.09
CA ALA A 84 30.97 -30.19 3.90
C ALA A 84 29.86 -29.34 3.28
N GLY A 85 29.88 -29.13 1.96
CA GLY A 85 28.83 -28.41 1.23
C GLY A 85 27.46 -29.11 1.33
N PHE A 86 27.43 -30.43 1.17
CA PHE A 86 26.21 -31.22 1.32
C PHE A 86 25.66 -31.18 2.75
N CYS A 87 26.51 -31.38 3.77
CA CYS A 87 26.13 -31.29 5.17
C CYS A 87 25.62 -29.88 5.52
N TYR A 88 26.29 -28.84 5.04
CA TYR A 88 25.88 -27.45 5.21
C TYR A 88 24.50 -27.20 4.61
N HIS A 89 24.27 -27.64 3.37
CA HIS A 89 22.99 -27.43 2.69
C HIS A 89 21.84 -28.16 3.40
N LYS A 90 22.07 -29.40 3.86
CA LYS A 90 21.08 -30.16 4.63
C LYS A 90 20.80 -29.52 5.99
N PHE A 91 21.84 -29.08 6.70
CA PHE A 91 21.70 -28.38 7.97
C PHE A 91 20.93 -27.06 7.81
N TYR A 92 21.25 -26.28 6.77
CA TYR A 92 20.57 -25.03 6.45
C TYR A 92 19.07 -25.25 6.20
N ALA A 93 18.71 -26.24 5.37
CA ALA A 93 17.31 -26.55 5.09
C ALA A 93 16.52 -26.90 6.38
N ILE A 94 17.11 -27.72 7.26
CA ILE A 94 16.50 -28.08 8.55
C ILE A 94 16.39 -26.85 9.46
N HIS A 95 17.44 -26.02 9.50
CA HIS A 95 17.46 -24.82 10.32
C HIS A 95 16.39 -23.82 9.89
N VAL A 96 16.19 -23.61 8.58
CA VAL A 96 15.15 -22.72 8.07
C VAL A 96 13.77 -23.18 8.53
N LEU A 97 13.44 -24.47 8.41
CA LEU A 97 12.16 -24.99 8.88
C LEU A 97 12.00 -24.87 10.41
N SER A 98 13.08 -25.05 11.17
CA SER A 98 13.07 -24.86 12.62
C SER A 98 12.76 -23.42 13.00
N LYS A 99 13.38 -22.43 12.33
CA LYS A 99 13.12 -21.01 12.57
C LYS A 99 11.65 -20.65 12.32
N ILE A 100 11.08 -21.17 11.23
CA ILE A 100 9.66 -20.98 10.92
C ILE A 100 8.80 -21.65 12.00
N ASN A 101 9.16 -22.86 12.45
CA ASN A 101 8.43 -23.54 13.51
C ASN A 101 8.37 -22.73 14.81
N ASP A 102 9.49 -22.13 15.20
CA ASP A 102 9.58 -21.29 16.41
C ASP A 102 8.63 -20.09 16.34
N ALA A 103 8.44 -19.51 15.15
CA ALA A 103 7.50 -18.40 14.93
C ALA A 103 6.03 -18.78 15.20
N PHE A 104 5.66 -20.06 15.05
CA PHE A 104 4.31 -20.57 15.37
C PHE A 104 4.21 -21.17 16.78
N GLU A 105 5.32 -21.36 17.49
CA GLU A 105 5.29 -21.78 18.91
C GLU A 105 5.24 -20.59 19.85
N ILE A 106 6.10 -19.60 19.59
CA ILE A 106 6.20 -18.37 20.38
C ILE A 106 5.28 -17.30 19.80
N GLY A 107 4.79 -17.42 18.56
CA GLY A 107 4.04 -16.34 17.90
C GLY A 107 4.93 -15.14 17.57
N ASP A 108 4.38 -14.15 16.85
CA ASP A 108 5.11 -12.90 16.57
C ASP A 108 5.30 -12.08 17.87
N PRO A 109 6.54 -11.74 18.27
CA PRO A 109 6.78 -10.92 19.46
C PRO A 109 6.03 -9.58 19.46
N ALA A 110 5.83 -8.96 18.29
CA ALA A 110 5.08 -7.70 18.23
C ALA A 110 3.58 -7.92 18.48
N SER A 111 3.02 -9.03 17.99
CA SER A 111 1.67 -9.47 18.33
C SER A 111 1.53 -9.78 19.83
N GLN A 112 2.46 -10.54 20.41
CA GLN A 112 2.46 -10.85 21.83
C GLN A 112 2.55 -9.60 22.72
N LEU A 113 3.36 -8.61 22.34
CA LEU A 113 3.45 -7.33 23.05
C LEU A 113 2.13 -6.53 22.96
N LYS A 114 1.45 -6.56 21.80
CA LYS A 114 0.12 -5.95 21.65
C LYS A 114 -0.92 -6.68 22.52
N MET A 115 -0.83 -8.01 22.64
CA MET A 115 -1.67 -8.81 23.53
C MET A 115 -1.40 -8.49 25.00
N HIS A 116 -0.13 -8.47 25.42
CA HIS A 116 0.29 -8.22 26.81
C HIS A 116 -0.05 -6.80 27.29
N ARG A 117 0.20 -5.77 26.47
CA ARG A 117 -0.21 -4.39 26.82
C ARG A 117 -1.71 -4.27 27.01
N ARG A 118 -2.50 -5.05 26.27
CA ARG A 118 -3.95 -5.09 26.45
C ARG A 118 -4.35 -5.92 27.65
N SER A 119 -3.63 -6.97 28.03
CA SER A 119 -3.97 -7.77 29.21
C SER A 119 -3.69 -7.03 30.52
N ASP A 120 -2.56 -6.34 30.65
CA ASP A 120 -2.24 -5.56 31.87
C ASP A 120 -3.25 -4.43 32.12
N GLU A 121 -3.89 -3.90 31.07
CA GLU A 121 -4.98 -2.93 31.18
C GLU A 121 -6.39 -3.57 31.29
N ASN A 122 -6.58 -4.86 31.01
CA ASN A 122 -7.89 -5.53 30.88
C ASN A 122 -8.01 -6.85 31.66
N ASP A 123 -7.44 -6.96 32.86
CA ASP A 123 -7.77 -8.04 33.80
C ASP A 123 -9.21 -7.95 34.38
N SER A 124 -10.10 -7.19 33.73
CA SER A 124 -11.52 -7.13 34.08
C SER A 124 -12.32 -8.19 33.31
N PRO A 125 -13.19 -8.97 33.98
CA PRO A 125 -13.83 -10.17 33.44
C PRO A 125 -14.88 -9.96 32.34
N ASP A 126 -15.20 -8.73 31.95
CA ASP A 126 -16.37 -8.45 31.11
C ASP A 126 -15.98 -7.81 29.75
N TRP A 127 -15.42 -8.63 28.86
CA TRP A 127 -15.42 -8.36 27.42
C TRP A 127 -16.86 -8.45 26.92
N VAL A 128 -17.33 -7.47 26.14
CA VAL A 128 -18.65 -7.57 25.50
C VAL A 128 -18.56 -8.63 24.40
N GLU A 129 -18.96 -9.86 24.74
CA GLU A 129 -18.97 -10.98 23.81
C GLU A 129 -19.87 -10.67 22.62
N ARG A 130 -19.29 -10.67 21.43
CA ARG A 130 -20.03 -10.55 20.18
C ARG A 130 -20.47 -11.91 19.68
N SER A 131 -21.55 -11.93 18.90
CA SER A 131 -22.05 -13.15 18.25
C SER A 131 -20.96 -13.89 17.44
N GLN A 132 -20.07 -13.15 16.77
CA GLN A 132 -18.99 -13.71 15.96
C GLN A 132 -17.79 -14.24 16.77
N GLN A 133 -17.70 -13.92 18.07
CA GLN A 133 -16.51 -14.26 18.89
C GLN A 133 -16.27 -15.76 18.93
N LYS A 134 -17.33 -16.56 19.17
CA LYS A 134 -17.22 -18.03 19.26
C LYS A 134 -16.70 -18.65 17.96
N LEU A 135 -17.21 -18.16 16.83
CA LEU A 135 -16.76 -18.61 15.51
C LEU A 135 -15.27 -18.26 15.28
N LEU A 136 -14.85 -17.05 15.64
CA LEU A 136 -13.44 -16.64 15.53
C LEU A 136 -12.52 -17.44 16.46
N ASP A 137 -12.97 -17.73 17.68
CA ASP A 137 -12.24 -18.58 18.62
C ASP A 137 -12.03 -20.00 18.04
N ASP A 138 -13.06 -20.58 17.43
CA ASP A 138 -12.99 -21.91 16.80
C ASP A 138 -12.08 -21.92 15.56
N ILE A 139 -12.10 -20.85 14.76
CA ILE A 139 -11.21 -20.71 13.60
C ILE A 139 -9.76 -20.56 14.06
N ILE A 140 -9.48 -19.65 15.00
CA ILE A 140 -8.13 -19.33 15.46
C ILE A 140 -7.52 -20.47 16.28
N SER A 141 -8.33 -21.27 16.96
CA SER A 141 -7.87 -22.51 17.63
C SER A 141 -7.63 -23.70 16.68
N GLY A 142 -7.91 -23.52 15.38
CA GLY A 142 -7.69 -24.52 14.33
C GLY A 142 -8.72 -25.65 14.34
N ASN A 143 -9.91 -25.44 14.89
CA ASN A 143 -11.00 -26.43 14.87
C ASN A 143 -11.74 -26.43 13.52
N VAL A 144 -11.72 -25.30 12.80
CA VAL A 144 -12.33 -25.18 11.46
C VAL A 144 -11.25 -25.38 10.38
N ILE A 145 -11.49 -26.35 9.48
CA ILE A 145 -10.52 -26.81 8.47
C ILE A 145 -11.19 -26.76 7.08
N GLY A 146 -10.41 -26.54 6.03
CA GLY A 146 -10.90 -26.65 4.63
C GLY A 146 -11.41 -25.34 4.03
N ARG A 147 -11.28 -24.23 4.76
CA ARG A 147 -11.77 -22.89 4.40
C ARG A 147 -10.72 -21.84 4.76
N TYR A 148 -10.81 -20.68 4.11
CA TYR A 148 -10.10 -19.47 4.50
C TYR A 148 -11.11 -18.34 4.64
N PHE A 149 -10.77 -17.33 5.42
CA PHE A 149 -11.74 -16.37 5.91
C PHE A 149 -11.39 -14.96 5.48
N LEU A 150 -12.40 -14.19 5.10
CA LEU A 150 -12.31 -12.74 5.01
C LEU A 150 -13.17 -12.13 6.11
N ILE A 151 -12.53 -11.38 7.01
CA ILE A 151 -13.20 -10.57 8.01
C ILE A 151 -13.37 -9.19 7.39
N ILE A 152 -14.63 -8.81 7.15
CA ILE A 152 -15.02 -7.51 6.63
C ILE A 152 -15.83 -6.75 7.68
N GLY A 153 -15.77 -5.43 7.62
CA GLY A 153 -16.54 -4.52 8.47
C GLY A 153 -15.94 -3.14 8.38
N GLU A 154 -16.62 -2.11 8.84
CA GLU A 154 -16.10 -0.76 8.71
C GLU A 154 -14.89 -0.50 9.62
N LYS A 155 -14.16 0.56 9.31
CA LYS A 155 -13.05 1.01 10.14
C LYS A 155 -13.50 1.31 11.56
N GLY A 156 -12.83 0.73 12.55
CA GLY A 156 -13.16 0.98 13.96
C GLY A 156 -14.31 0.13 14.53
N THR A 157 -14.82 -0.85 13.77
CA THR A 157 -15.77 -1.87 14.25
C THR A 157 -15.15 -2.86 15.24
N GLY A 158 -13.82 -2.91 15.38
CA GLY A 158 -13.14 -3.74 16.38
C GLY A 158 -12.70 -5.14 15.90
N LYS A 159 -12.64 -5.38 14.59
CA LYS A 159 -12.17 -6.65 13.98
C LYS A 159 -10.84 -7.14 14.53
N THR A 160 -9.81 -6.29 14.54
CA THR A 160 -8.49 -6.63 15.09
C THR A 160 -8.56 -6.95 16.58
N SER A 161 -9.47 -6.33 17.33
CA SER A 161 -9.66 -6.64 18.74
C SER A 161 -10.27 -8.02 18.95
N LEU A 162 -11.25 -8.42 18.13
CA LEU A 162 -11.83 -9.76 18.16
C LEU A 162 -10.78 -10.84 17.88
N ILE A 163 -9.92 -10.60 16.87
CA ILE A 163 -8.81 -11.50 16.52
C ILE A 163 -7.82 -11.65 17.68
N LEU A 164 -7.37 -10.52 18.25
CA LEU A 164 -6.41 -10.53 19.35
C LEU A 164 -6.95 -11.23 20.60
N GLU A 165 -8.24 -11.07 20.91
CA GLU A 165 -8.88 -11.76 22.04
C GLU A 165 -8.93 -13.27 21.82
N SER A 166 -9.24 -13.71 20.60
CA SER A 166 -9.23 -15.13 20.22
C SER A 166 -7.81 -15.71 20.32
N MET A 167 -6.79 -14.96 19.89
CA MET A 167 -5.38 -15.35 20.02
C MET A 167 -4.95 -15.45 21.48
N LYS A 168 -5.47 -14.57 22.36
CA LYS A 168 -5.18 -14.58 23.80
C LYS A 168 -5.63 -15.87 24.47
N LYS A 169 -6.79 -16.42 24.07
CA LYS A 169 -7.32 -17.68 24.62
C LYS A 169 -6.41 -18.89 24.35
N ILE A 170 -5.56 -18.83 23.32
CA ILE A 170 -4.61 -19.89 22.95
C ILE A 170 -3.15 -19.47 23.12
N ASP A 171 -2.88 -18.35 23.79
CA ASP A 171 -1.55 -17.77 24.01
C ASP A 171 -0.71 -17.59 22.73
N GLY A 172 -1.39 -17.30 21.61
CA GLY A 172 -0.75 -17.16 20.29
C GLY A 172 -0.19 -18.46 19.70
N TYR A 173 -0.45 -19.62 20.31
CA TYR A 173 0.03 -20.90 19.82
C TYR A 173 -0.53 -21.21 18.43
N ASN A 174 0.34 -21.65 17.51
CA ASN A 174 -0.01 -22.07 16.16
C ASN A 174 -0.58 -20.94 15.27
N VAL A 175 -0.39 -19.68 15.67
CA VAL A 175 -0.86 -18.49 14.94
C VAL A 175 0.31 -17.58 14.58
N CYS A 176 0.32 -17.13 13.33
CA CYS A 176 1.18 -16.05 12.87
C CYS A 176 0.30 -14.88 12.40
N MET A 177 0.68 -13.64 12.71
CA MET A 177 -0.08 -12.45 12.31
C MET A 177 0.87 -11.33 11.86
N PHE A 178 0.52 -10.65 10.76
CA PHE A 178 1.23 -9.45 10.30
C PHE A 178 0.30 -8.49 9.56
N ASP A 179 0.77 -7.25 9.38
CA ASP A 179 0.00 -6.18 8.73
C ASP A 179 0.42 -6.06 7.25
N ALA A 180 -0.53 -6.05 6.32
CA ALA A 180 -0.31 -5.81 4.91
C ALA A 180 0.14 -4.38 4.63
N HIS A 181 0.69 -4.17 3.43
CA HIS A 181 1.21 -2.91 2.95
C HIS A 181 0.97 -2.79 1.44
N SER A 182 0.90 -1.55 0.93
CA SER A 182 0.72 -1.29 -0.51
C SER A 182 1.91 -1.81 -1.32
N ASP A 183 3.12 -1.48 -0.87
CA ASP A 183 4.38 -1.92 -1.46
C ASP A 183 4.65 -3.43 -1.21
N PRO A 184 4.73 -4.26 -2.27
CA PRO A 184 5.05 -5.69 -2.16
C PRO A 184 6.40 -5.99 -1.50
N GLU A 185 7.39 -5.11 -1.61
CA GLU A 185 8.69 -5.30 -0.96
C GLU A 185 8.57 -5.22 0.56
N ILE A 186 7.79 -4.25 1.04
CA ILE A 186 7.49 -4.12 2.48
C ILE A 186 6.63 -5.30 2.94
N PHE A 187 5.68 -5.75 2.11
CA PHE A 187 4.90 -6.95 2.40
C PHE A 187 5.81 -8.18 2.57
N ARG A 188 6.75 -8.39 1.63
CA ARG A 188 7.74 -9.47 1.68
C ARG A 188 8.51 -9.46 3.00
N ILE A 189 9.06 -8.31 3.39
CA ILE A 189 9.85 -8.16 4.63
C ILE A 189 8.99 -8.49 5.87
N ARG A 190 7.74 -8.01 5.90
CA ARG A 190 6.82 -8.26 7.02
C ARG A 190 6.43 -9.73 7.11
N LEU A 191 6.13 -10.37 5.98
CA LEU A 191 5.89 -11.81 5.91
C LEU A 191 7.10 -12.58 6.45
N GLY A 192 8.30 -12.31 5.91
CA GLY A 192 9.53 -12.96 6.34
C GLY A 192 9.79 -12.80 7.84
N LYS A 193 9.60 -11.60 8.39
CA LYS A 193 9.71 -11.38 9.84
C LYS A 193 8.68 -12.20 10.63
N ALA A 194 7.42 -12.21 10.19
CA ALA A 194 6.33 -12.86 10.90
C ALA A 194 6.49 -14.38 10.96
N ILE A 195 7.02 -15.00 9.89
CA ILE A 195 7.33 -16.43 9.86
C ILE A 195 8.80 -16.74 10.18
N ASN A 196 9.59 -15.76 10.63
CA ASN A 196 11.03 -15.89 10.90
C ASN A 196 11.83 -16.53 9.74
N PHE A 197 11.50 -16.13 8.50
CA PHE A 197 12.18 -16.52 7.27
C PHE A 197 13.14 -15.43 6.81
N SER A 198 14.41 -15.80 6.60
CA SER A 198 15.44 -14.90 6.07
C SER A 198 15.50 -15.05 4.56
N PHE A 199 15.35 -13.95 3.83
CA PHE A 199 15.48 -13.96 2.37
C PHE A 199 16.96 -14.04 1.97
N ASN A 200 17.23 -14.47 0.74
CA ASN A 200 18.59 -14.66 0.25
C ASN A 200 19.43 -13.37 0.29
N GLU A 201 18.77 -12.20 0.25
CA GLU A 201 19.41 -10.89 0.32
C GLU A 201 19.99 -10.58 1.71
N ASP A 202 19.40 -11.15 2.76
CA ASP A 202 19.85 -11.01 4.15
C ASP A 202 20.98 -11.99 4.49
N TYR A 203 21.30 -12.92 3.58
CA TYR A 203 22.30 -13.94 3.80
C TYR A 203 23.71 -13.41 3.48
N ILE A 204 24.61 -13.40 4.47
CA ILE A 204 26.00 -12.91 4.34
C ILE A 204 26.76 -13.63 3.21
N GLY A 205 26.43 -14.89 2.90
CA GLY A 205 27.02 -15.61 1.77
C GLY A 205 26.57 -15.12 0.38
N SER A 206 25.55 -14.25 0.30
CA SER A 206 25.19 -13.54 -0.94
C SER A 206 26.30 -12.59 -1.41
N LEU A 207 27.26 -12.21 -0.55
CA LEU A 207 28.46 -11.47 -0.97
C LEU A 207 29.33 -12.28 -1.95
N PHE A 208 29.21 -13.60 -1.94
CA PHE A 208 29.95 -14.53 -2.82
C PHE A 208 29.06 -15.19 -3.89
N SER A 209 27.77 -14.85 -3.92
CA SER A 209 26.82 -15.34 -4.92
C SER A 209 26.42 -14.19 -5.84
N ILE A 210 26.91 -14.23 -7.08
CA ILE A 210 26.47 -13.28 -8.11
C ILE A 210 25.00 -13.61 -8.41
N LYS A 211 24.09 -12.69 -8.04
CA LYS A 211 22.66 -12.81 -8.35
C LYS A 211 22.48 -13.01 -9.87
N GLY A 212 21.73 -14.03 -10.26
CA GLY A 212 21.21 -14.11 -11.62
C GLY A 212 20.17 -13.01 -11.85
N GLN A 213 20.13 -12.42 -13.05
CA GLN A 213 19.19 -11.34 -13.43
C GLN A 213 17.69 -11.73 -13.36
N ARG A 214 17.35 -12.95 -12.94
CA ARG A 214 15.98 -13.52 -12.95
C ARG A 214 15.38 -13.78 -11.56
N ASP A 215 16.09 -13.51 -10.48
CA ASP A 215 15.78 -14.07 -9.14
C ASP A 215 15.15 -13.12 -8.11
N THR A 216 14.77 -11.89 -8.48
CA THR A 216 14.52 -10.81 -7.50
C THR A 216 13.23 -10.04 -7.75
N THR A 217 12.07 -10.67 -7.64
CA THR A 217 10.83 -9.90 -7.44
C THR A 217 10.24 -10.26 -6.09
N ALA A 218 9.64 -9.26 -5.42
CA ALA A 218 8.99 -9.47 -4.13
C ALA A 218 7.98 -10.63 -4.16
N LEU A 219 7.19 -10.73 -5.24
CA LEU A 219 6.18 -11.78 -5.43
C LEU A 219 6.79 -13.19 -5.47
N LEU A 220 7.93 -13.38 -6.16
CA LEU A 220 8.60 -14.68 -6.21
C LEU A 220 9.19 -15.08 -4.85
N ASP A 221 9.68 -14.11 -4.08
CA ASP A 221 10.18 -14.38 -2.73
C ASP A 221 9.05 -14.67 -1.74
N ILE A 222 7.91 -14.00 -1.86
CA ILE A 222 6.68 -14.32 -1.12
C ILE A 222 6.24 -15.77 -1.43
N GLU A 223 6.22 -16.15 -2.71
CA GLU A 223 5.92 -17.52 -3.16
C GLU A 223 6.87 -18.55 -2.53
N ARG A 224 8.18 -18.27 -2.52
CA ARG A 224 9.20 -19.13 -1.89
C ARG A 224 8.97 -19.27 -0.38
N ALA A 225 8.65 -18.18 0.30
CA ALA A 225 8.34 -18.18 1.72
C ALA A 225 7.11 -19.07 2.02
N PHE A 226 6.05 -18.96 1.23
CA PHE A 226 4.87 -19.83 1.35
C PHE A 226 5.18 -21.31 1.09
N ASN A 227 6.02 -21.63 0.11
CA ASN A 227 6.42 -23.01 -0.16
C ASN A 227 7.19 -23.62 1.03
N LYS A 228 7.99 -22.82 1.75
CA LYS A 228 8.66 -23.27 2.98
C LYS A 228 7.70 -23.39 4.17
N LEU A 229 6.72 -22.51 4.26
CA LEU A 229 5.63 -22.65 5.22
C LEU A 229 4.82 -23.92 4.98
N GLU A 230 4.54 -24.27 3.72
CA GLU A 230 3.82 -25.50 3.35
C GLU A 230 4.59 -26.76 3.79
N GLU A 231 5.90 -26.81 3.54
CA GLU A 231 6.77 -27.91 3.97
C GLU A 231 6.73 -28.11 5.51
N LEU A 232 6.74 -27.01 6.27
CA LEU A 232 6.57 -27.05 7.71
C LEU A 232 5.15 -27.52 8.09
N ALA A 233 4.11 -26.97 7.46
CA ALA A 233 2.72 -27.27 7.78
C ALA A 233 2.43 -28.77 7.62
N ILE A 234 2.90 -29.41 6.56
CA ILE A 234 2.77 -30.86 6.36
C ILE A 234 3.37 -31.64 7.53
N THR A 235 4.53 -31.21 8.00
CA THR A 235 5.23 -31.85 9.12
C THR A 235 4.47 -31.65 10.43
N ARG A 236 3.92 -30.46 10.65
CA ARG A 236 3.26 -30.07 11.90
C ARG A 236 1.86 -30.67 12.03
N VAL A 237 1.06 -30.65 10.97
CA VAL A 237 -0.29 -31.24 10.90
C VAL A 237 -0.24 -32.74 11.21
N LYS A 238 0.76 -33.46 10.67
CA LYS A 238 1.00 -34.88 10.98
C LYS A 238 1.36 -35.15 12.44
N LYS A 239 2.00 -34.19 13.13
CA LYS A 239 2.44 -34.34 14.53
C LYS A 239 1.36 -33.95 15.55
N ILE A 240 0.61 -32.88 15.30
CA ILE A 240 -0.28 -32.23 16.29
C ILE A 240 -1.74 -32.71 16.19
N GLY A 241 -2.08 -33.51 15.17
CA GLY A 241 -3.42 -34.09 15.04
C GLY A 241 -4.36 -33.28 14.16
N ASN A 242 -3.97 -33.11 12.88
CA ASN A 242 -4.77 -32.51 11.82
C ASN A 242 -5.25 -31.07 12.05
N LYS A 243 -4.60 -30.31 12.95
CA LYS A 243 -4.87 -28.87 13.11
C LYS A 243 -4.03 -28.04 12.13
N PRO A 244 -4.66 -27.18 11.30
CA PRO A 244 -3.94 -26.32 10.36
C PRO A 244 -3.18 -25.21 11.11
N LEU A 245 -2.09 -24.71 10.52
CA LEU A 245 -1.48 -23.45 10.95
C LEU A 245 -2.43 -22.29 10.67
N ILE A 246 -2.46 -21.27 11.52
CA ILE A 246 -3.27 -20.07 11.28
C ILE A 246 -2.37 -18.92 10.86
N MET A 247 -2.67 -18.29 9.72
CA MET A 247 -1.98 -17.08 9.27
C MET A 247 -2.97 -15.95 9.11
N ILE A 248 -2.74 -14.84 9.81
CA ILE A 248 -3.61 -13.68 9.81
C ILE A 248 -2.90 -12.51 9.11
N ILE A 249 -3.54 -12.00 8.06
CA ILE A 249 -3.07 -10.85 7.30
C ILE A 249 -4.03 -9.69 7.59
N ASN A 250 -3.57 -8.72 8.38
CA ASN A 250 -4.34 -7.54 8.74
C ASN A 250 -4.24 -6.44 7.68
N ASN A 251 -5.26 -5.60 7.61
CA ASN A 251 -5.32 -4.39 6.78
C ASN A 251 -5.04 -4.67 5.30
N VAL A 252 -5.65 -5.74 4.76
CA VAL A 252 -5.46 -6.17 3.36
C VAL A 252 -5.88 -5.08 2.37
N HIS A 253 -6.87 -4.26 2.76
CA HIS A 253 -7.30 -3.08 2.01
C HIS A 253 -6.20 -2.05 1.72
N LEU A 254 -5.06 -2.08 2.43
CA LEU A 254 -3.92 -1.20 2.15
C LEU A 254 -3.18 -1.58 0.85
N ILE A 255 -3.34 -2.81 0.37
CA ILE A 255 -2.89 -3.19 -0.97
C ILE A 255 -3.74 -2.38 -1.94
N LYS A 256 -3.15 -1.62 -2.87
CA LYS A 256 -3.97 -0.78 -3.75
C LYS A 256 -4.37 -1.52 -5.01
N GLU A 257 -5.58 -1.27 -5.49
CA GLU A 257 -6.06 -1.78 -6.78
C GLU A 257 -5.42 -1.03 -7.96
N ASP A 258 -5.17 0.27 -7.83
CA ASP A 258 -4.60 1.10 -8.92
C ASP A 258 -3.18 0.66 -9.33
N GLU A 259 -2.51 -0.14 -8.49
CA GLU A 259 -1.17 -0.64 -8.71
C GLU A 259 -1.25 -2.10 -9.21
N GLU A 260 -0.79 -2.36 -10.44
CA GLU A 260 -0.83 -3.69 -11.06
C GLU A 260 -0.16 -4.78 -10.19
N GLU A 261 0.87 -4.41 -9.42
CA GLU A 261 1.54 -5.30 -8.48
C GLU A 261 0.67 -5.68 -7.27
N GLY A 262 -0.21 -4.77 -6.82
CA GLY A 262 -1.14 -5.01 -5.71
C GLY A 262 -2.20 -6.04 -6.07
N ILE A 263 -2.77 -5.94 -7.28
CA ILE A 263 -3.71 -6.94 -7.83
C ILE A 263 -3.03 -8.32 -7.88
N LYS A 264 -1.83 -8.40 -8.48
CA LYS A 264 -1.05 -9.65 -8.55
C LYS A 264 -0.75 -10.24 -7.17
N LEU A 265 -0.49 -9.39 -6.17
CA LEU A 265 -0.26 -9.83 -4.79
C LEU A 265 -1.52 -10.44 -4.18
N ILE A 266 -2.70 -9.83 -4.35
CA ILE A 266 -3.96 -10.39 -3.84
C ILE A 266 -4.29 -11.72 -4.53
N GLU A 267 -4.12 -11.79 -5.85
CA GLU A 267 -4.31 -13.03 -6.60
C GLU A 267 -3.38 -14.14 -6.10
N LEU A 268 -2.10 -13.84 -5.87
CA LEU A 268 -1.13 -14.78 -5.30
C LEU A 268 -1.56 -15.28 -3.92
N LEU A 269 -1.95 -14.37 -3.03
CA LEU A 269 -2.41 -14.70 -1.69
C LEU A 269 -3.68 -15.54 -1.73
N GLN A 270 -4.61 -15.24 -2.64
CA GLN A 270 -5.82 -16.01 -2.80
C GLN A 270 -5.54 -17.43 -3.30
N GLN A 271 -4.70 -17.59 -4.32
CA GLN A 271 -4.31 -18.90 -4.84
C GLN A 271 -3.68 -19.76 -3.73
N LYS A 272 -2.81 -19.16 -2.91
CA LYS A 272 -2.22 -19.85 -1.75
C LYS A 272 -3.25 -20.18 -0.67
N ALA A 273 -4.17 -19.27 -0.38
CA ALA A 273 -5.24 -19.52 0.58
C ALA A 273 -6.15 -20.68 0.14
N GLU A 274 -6.55 -20.73 -1.13
CA GLU A 274 -7.35 -21.84 -1.70
C GLU A 274 -6.61 -23.18 -1.62
N ALA A 275 -5.34 -23.22 -2.02
CA ALA A 275 -4.54 -24.46 -2.03
C ALA A 275 -4.23 -24.98 -0.62
N LEU A 276 -3.80 -24.10 0.29
CA LEU A 276 -3.37 -24.48 1.64
C LEU A 276 -4.55 -24.77 2.57
N SER A 277 -5.67 -24.06 2.41
CA SER A 277 -6.89 -24.38 3.15
C SER A 277 -7.53 -25.67 2.64
N GLY A 278 -7.55 -25.89 1.32
CA GLY A 278 -8.08 -27.10 0.70
C GLY A 278 -7.33 -28.38 1.09
N SER A 279 -6.04 -28.27 1.39
CA SER A 279 -5.21 -29.38 1.91
C SER A 279 -5.26 -29.52 3.44
N GLY A 280 -5.94 -28.59 4.15
CA GLY A 280 -6.00 -28.58 5.61
C GLY A 280 -4.66 -28.26 6.29
N LEU A 281 -3.76 -27.59 5.59
CA LEU A 281 -2.41 -27.27 6.06
C LEU A 281 -2.34 -25.93 6.75
N VAL A 282 -2.88 -24.88 6.11
CA VAL A 282 -2.89 -23.51 6.63
C VAL A 282 -4.26 -22.89 6.39
N THR A 283 -4.82 -22.29 7.43
CA THR A 283 -6.01 -21.45 7.34
C THR A 283 -5.55 -19.99 7.31
N MET A 284 -5.81 -19.31 6.19
CA MET A 284 -5.53 -17.88 6.06
C MET A 284 -6.75 -17.05 6.48
N ILE A 285 -6.51 -15.97 7.20
CA ILE A 285 -7.52 -15.00 7.62
C ILE A 285 -7.11 -13.63 7.09
N PHE A 286 -7.89 -13.11 6.14
CA PHE A 286 -7.75 -11.77 5.61
C PHE A 286 -8.63 -10.82 6.44
N ASN A 287 -8.08 -9.73 6.96
CA ASN A 287 -8.86 -8.69 7.64
C ASN A 287 -8.81 -7.41 6.80
N SER A 288 -9.98 -6.97 6.34
CA SER A 288 -10.15 -5.83 5.44
C SER A 288 -11.24 -4.88 5.96
N ASP A 289 -11.06 -3.59 5.70
CA ASP A 289 -12.05 -2.54 5.97
C ASP A 289 -12.91 -2.32 4.72
N ASP A 290 -12.28 -2.38 3.55
CA ASP A 290 -12.92 -2.01 2.29
C ASP A 290 -13.50 -3.22 1.55
N TYR A 291 -14.54 -2.94 0.75
CA TYR A 291 -15.32 -3.94 0.01
C TYR A 291 -14.59 -4.52 -1.20
N TRP A 292 -13.70 -3.75 -1.84
CA TRP A 292 -13.03 -4.16 -3.07
C TRP A 292 -12.19 -5.44 -2.90
N VAL A 293 -11.64 -5.67 -1.71
CA VAL A 293 -10.93 -6.92 -1.37
C VAL A 293 -11.88 -8.11 -1.47
N TYR A 294 -13.11 -7.98 -0.99
CA TYR A 294 -14.13 -9.02 -1.13
C TYR A 294 -14.52 -9.23 -2.59
N GLU A 295 -14.70 -8.15 -3.36
CA GLU A 295 -15.04 -8.24 -4.79
C GLU A 295 -13.99 -9.04 -5.59
N ASN A 296 -12.71 -8.78 -5.35
CA ASN A 296 -11.61 -9.53 -5.97
C ASN A 296 -11.57 -10.99 -5.49
N LEU A 297 -11.59 -11.22 -4.18
CA LEU A 297 -11.55 -12.58 -3.62
C LEU A 297 -12.80 -13.42 -3.99
N LYS A 298 -13.93 -12.81 -4.29
CA LYS A 298 -15.14 -13.54 -4.69
C LYS A 298 -14.98 -14.23 -6.05
N GLN A 299 -14.13 -13.73 -6.94
CA GLN A 299 -14.00 -14.26 -8.31
C GLN A 299 -13.43 -15.68 -8.35
N LEU A 300 -12.38 -15.94 -7.57
CA LEU A 300 -11.72 -17.25 -7.47
C LEU A 300 -12.05 -17.99 -6.17
N GLY A 301 -12.97 -17.43 -5.36
CA GLY A 301 -13.27 -17.88 -4.00
C GLY A 301 -14.23 -19.07 -3.94
N THR A 302 -13.72 -20.30 -3.95
CA THR A 302 -14.52 -21.51 -3.74
C THR A 302 -14.61 -21.92 -2.27
N ARG A 303 -13.56 -21.61 -1.49
CA ARG A 303 -13.45 -21.94 -0.06
C ARG A 303 -13.47 -20.72 0.85
N LEU A 304 -13.71 -19.55 0.27
CA LEU A 304 -13.82 -18.28 0.97
C LEU A 304 -15.08 -18.26 1.83
N GLU A 305 -14.91 -18.00 3.12
CA GLU A 305 -16.02 -17.71 4.04
C GLU A 305 -15.91 -16.27 4.56
N LEU A 306 -17.04 -15.56 4.50
CA LEU A 306 -17.10 -14.15 4.89
C LEU A 306 -17.60 -14.01 6.33
N ILE A 307 -16.84 -13.29 7.15
CA ILE A 307 -17.23 -12.94 8.51
C ILE A 307 -17.48 -11.44 8.54
N ASN A 308 -18.74 -11.04 8.61
CA ASN A 308 -19.13 -9.63 8.70
C ASN A 308 -19.18 -9.19 10.17
N VAL A 309 -18.34 -8.22 10.51
CA VAL A 309 -18.29 -7.59 11.83
C VAL A 309 -18.99 -6.24 11.75
N ARG A 310 -20.14 -6.16 12.41
CA ARG A 310 -21.00 -4.97 12.43
C ARG A 310 -20.78 -4.15 13.69
N ASP A 311 -21.35 -2.95 13.67
CA ASP A 311 -21.52 -2.09 14.84
C ASP A 311 -22.36 -2.77 15.93
N LEU A 312 -22.16 -2.32 17.17
CA LEU A 312 -22.89 -2.84 18.32
C LEU A 312 -24.36 -2.42 18.26
N ASN A 313 -25.26 -3.29 18.73
CA ASN A 313 -26.65 -2.90 18.92
C ASN A 313 -26.80 -1.92 20.10
N ARG A 314 -28.01 -1.40 20.31
CA ARG A 314 -28.28 -0.43 21.39
C ARG A 314 -27.95 -1.00 22.77
N GLN A 315 -28.32 -2.24 23.05
CA GLN A 315 -28.11 -2.90 24.35
C GLN A 315 -26.61 -3.14 24.63
N GLU A 316 -25.89 -3.63 23.64
CA GLU A 316 -24.44 -3.83 23.65
C GLU A 316 -23.72 -2.49 23.83
N THR A 317 -24.18 -1.43 23.17
CA THR A 317 -23.60 -0.09 23.26
C THR A 317 -23.77 0.50 24.66
N VAL A 318 -24.97 0.42 25.24
CA VAL A 318 -25.23 0.89 26.61
C VAL A 318 -24.32 0.16 27.60
N SER A 319 -24.21 -1.17 27.46
CA SER A 319 -23.36 -2.00 28.32
C SER A 319 -21.88 -1.63 28.17
N ALA A 320 -21.40 -1.52 26.93
CA ALA A 320 -20.02 -1.14 26.62
C ALA A 320 -19.67 0.27 27.14
N LEU A 321 -20.57 1.24 26.95
CA LEU A 321 -20.36 2.62 27.37
C LEU A 321 -20.24 2.73 28.89
N LYS A 322 -21.14 2.08 29.64
CA LYS A 322 -21.07 2.02 31.11
C LYS A 322 -19.77 1.38 31.59
N PHE A 323 -19.38 0.27 30.99
CA PHE A 323 -18.16 -0.46 31.32
C PHE A 323 -16.91 0.39 31.09
N ILE A 324 -16.74 0.93 29.87
CA ILE A 324 -15.57 1.75 29.53
C ILE A 324 -15.52 3.00 30.42
N ARG A 325 -16.69 3.56 30.76
CA ARG A 325 -16.76 4.71 31.67
C ARG A 325 -16.27 4.38 33.07
N GLN A 326 -16.72 3.27 33.64
CA GLN A 326 -16.30 2.83 34.96
C GLN A 326 -14.79 2.58 35.01
N LYS A 327 -14.20 2.10 33.92
CA LYS A 327 -12.75 1.91 33.78
C LYS A 327 -11.97 3.23 33.83
N TYR A 328 -12.41 4.25 33.10
CA TYR A 328 -11.70 5.55 33.07
C TYR A 328 -12.04 6.47 34.25
N PHE A 329 -13.24 6.33 34.83
CA PHE A 329 -13.75 7.17 35.91
C PHE A 329 -14.35 6.29 37.03
N PRO A 330 -13.52 5.56 37.80
CA PRO A 330 -13.99 4.61 38.81
C PRO A 330 -14.71 5.29 39.99
N GLU A 331 -14.44 6.57 40.24
CA GLU A 331 -15.02 7.35 41.35
C GLU A 331 -16.39 7.96 41.01
N LYS A 332 -16.85 7.88 39.75
CA LYS A 332 -18.13 8.46 39.33
C LYS A 332 -19.24 7.43 39.34
N GLU A 333 -20.45 7.89 39.64
CA GLU A 333 -21.66 7.08 39.54
C GLU A 333 -21.88 6.57 38.11
N PRO A 334 -22.49 5.37 37.96
CA PRO A 334 -22.80 4.82 36.66
C PRO A 334 -23.71 5.75 35.87
N ILE A 335 -23.43 5.90 34.58
CA ILE A 335 -24.17 6.78 33.69
C ILE A 335 -25.64 6.30 33.62
N PRO A 336 -26.64 7.21 33.69
CA PRO A 336 -28.04 6.84 33.51
C PRO A 336 -28.31 6.32 32.09
N ASP A 337 -29.19 5.32 31.98
CA ASP A 337 -29.55 4.69 30.71
C ASP A 337 -30.11 5.66 29.68
N SER A 338 -30.83 6.70 30.13
CA SER A 338 -31.32 7.76 29.25
C SER A 338 -30.19 8.46 28.50
N LEU A 339 -29.09 8.79 29.19
CA LEU A 339 -27.95 9.45 28.57
C LEU A 339 -27.20 8.50 27.64
N CYS A 340 -27.09 7.21 27.98
CA CYS A 340 -26.49 6.21 27.09
C CYS A 340 -27.30 6.04 25.80
N ASN A 341 -28.63 6.07 25.88
CA ASN A 341 -29.51 6.03 24.71
C ASN A 341 -29.35 7.29 23.84
N THR A 342 -29.28 8.48 24.45
CA THR A 342 -28.98 9.72 23.71
C THR A 342 -27.65 9.64 22.97
N VAL A 343 -26.60 9.10 23.62
CA VAL A 343 -25.29 8.90 22.98
C VAL A 343 -25.39 7.95 21.79
N TYR A 344 -26.11 6.83 21.92
CA TYR A 344 -26.34 5.89 20.82
C TYR A 344 -27.07 6.57 19.64
N ASP A 345 -28.08 7.40 19.91
CA ASP A 345 -28.83 8.09 18.86
C ASP A 345 -27.97 9.11 18.08
N LEU A 346 -26.89 9.63 18.70
CA LEU A 346 -25.97 10.58 18.08
C LEU A 346 -24.83 9.90 17.30
N ILE A 347 -24.16 8.90 17.90
CA ILE A 347 -22.93 8.30 17.35
C ILE A 347 -23.07 6.85 16.88
N GLY A 348 -24.19 6.19 17.15
CA GLY A 348 -24.41 4.79 16.84
C GLY A 348 -23.58 3.83 17.70
N GLY A 349 -23.43 2.60 17.20
CA GLY A 349 -22.79 1.48 17.90
C GLY A 349 -21.31 1.25 17.59
N ARG A 350 -20.65 2.17 16.88
CA ARG A 350 -19.24 2.00 16.46
C ARG A 350 -18.32 2.03 17.68
N PRO A 351 -17.59 0.93 17.99
CA PRO A 351 -16.75 0.84 19.19
C PRO A 351 -15.66 1.91 19.29
N GLN A 352 -15.08 2.32 18.16
CA GLN A 352 -14.11 3.41 18.13
C GLN A 352 -14.71 4.73 18.65
N HIS A 353 -15.92 5.10 18.21
CA HIS A 353 -16.60 6.30 18.68
C HIS A 353 -17.01 6.17 20.15
N ILE A 354 -17.53 5.01 20.56
CA ILE A 354 -17.89 4.74 21.95
C ILE A 354 -16.68 4.91 22.87
N ASN A 355 -15.53 4.32 22.53
CA ASN A 355 -14.30 4.45 23.33
C ASN A 355 -13.78 5.89 23.36
N GLN A 356 -13.90 6.63 22.26
CA GLN A 356 -13.56 8.05 22.24
C GLN A 356 -14.45 8.85 23.19
N VAL A 357 -15.77 8.78 23.04
CA VAL A 357 -16.74 9.53 23.86
C VAL A 357 -16.63 9.16 25.34
N ALA A 358 -16.46 7.87 25.65
CA ALA A 358 -16.36 7.38 27.02
C ALA A 358 -15.16 7.94 27.81
N ARG A 359 -14.15 8.53 27.15
CA ARG A 359 -13.00 9.19 27.80
C ARG A 359 -13.27 10.65 28.18
N HIS A 360 -14.25 11.32 27.56
CA HIS A 360 -14.51 12.74 27.78
C HIS A 360 -15.45 12.99 28.96
N HIS A 361 -15.26 14.06 29.73
CA HIS A 361 -16.13 14.37 30.87
C HIS A 361 -17.59 14.61 30.44
N ASP A 362 -17.80 15.37 29.37
CA ASP A 362 -19.11 15.62 28.77
C ASP A 362 -19.30 14.74 27.53
N LEU A 363 -20.24 13.79 27.62
CA LEU A 363 -20.49 12.80 26.57
C LEU A 363 -21.17 13.44 25.35
N VAL A 364 -22.15 14.32 25.58
CA VAL A 364 -22.95 14.93 24.51
C VAL A 364 -22.07 15.88 23.69
N LYS A 365 -21.26 16.69 24.36
CA LYS A 365 -20.29 17.54 23.68
C LYS A 365 -19.32 16.72 22.83
N ALA A 366 -18.79 15.61 23.37
CA ALA A 366 -17.89 14.74 22.62
C ALA A 366 -18.56 14.08 21.41
N CYS A 367 -19.86 13.75 21.48
CA CYS A 367 -20.63 13.28 20.33
C CYS A 367 -20.68 14.33 19.22
N HIS A 368 -20.99 15.59 19.56
CA HIS A 368 -21.00 16.69 18.58
C HIS A 368 -19.61 16.94 17.98
N GLU A 369 -18.54 16.87 18.78
CA GLU A 369 -17.16 16.99 18.26
C GLU A 369 -16.79 15.88 17.26
N ILE A 370 -17.41 14.70 17.34
CA ILE A 370 -17.24 13.63 16.34
C ILE A 370 -18.01 13.98 15.07
N ILE A 371 -19.28 14.41 15.19
CA ILE A 371 -20.11 14.82 14.04
C ILE A 371 -19.42 15.96 13.27
N ASP A 372 -18.93 16.98 13.97
CA ASP A 372 -18.21 18.11 13.38
C ASP A 372 -16.94 17.67 12.63
N ARG A 373 -16.25 16.65 13.14
CA ARG A 373 -15.05 16.09 12.50
C ARG A 373 -15.41 15.37 11.20
N GLU A 374 -16.45 14.54 11.19
CA GLU A 374 -16.91 13.85 9.98
C GLU A 374 -17.44 14.85 8.94
N LYS A 375 -18.18 15.87 9.36
CA LYS A 375 -18.61 16.97 8.51
C LYS A 375 -17.43 17.70 7.86
N THR A 376 -16.44 18.05 8.67
CA THR A 376 -15.22 18.72 8.19
C THR A 376 -14.44 17.80 7.24
N TRP A 377 -14.36 16.51 7.53
CA TRP A 377 -13.72 15.52 6.66
C TRP A 377 -14.41 15.43 5.30
N PHE A 378 -15.73 15.29 5.28
CA PHE A 378 -16.52 15.21 4.05
C PHE A 378 -16.41 16.49 3.23
N LEU A 379 -16.55 17.67 3.84
CA LEU A 379 -16.42 18.95 3.13
C LEU A 379 -15.00 19.21 2.60
N ASN A 380 -13.95 18.76 3.31
CA ASN A 380 -12.57 18.86 2.83
C ASN A 380 -12.28 17.95 1.63
N LYS A 381 -13.04 16.86 1.46
CA LYS A 381 -12.85 15.89 0.37
C LYS A 381 -13.80 16.11 -0.81
N CYS A 382 -15.04 16.48 -0.52
CA CYS A 382 -16.14 16.58 -1.47
C CYS A 382 -16.77 17.97 -1.47
N GLY A 383 -16.00 19.01 -1.16
CA GLY A 383 -16.47 20.41 -1.16
C GLY A 383 -16.94 20.85 -2.54
N LEU A 384 -18.05 21.57 -2.59
CA LEU A 384 -18.59 22.18 -3.80
C LEU A 384 -17.88 23.50 -4.10
N LEU A 385 -17.59 23.75 -5.37
CA LEU A 385 -16.86 24.94 -5.85
C LEU A 385 -17.79 25.98 -6.49
N GLY A 386 -18.98 25.58 -6.95
CA GLY A 386 -19.93 26.45 -7.64
C GLY A 386 -19.48 26.85 -9.05
N ASN A 387 -20.07 27.92 -9.56
CA ASN A 387 -19.81 28.45 -10.91
C ASN A 387 -18.39 29.02 -11.09
N ASP A 388 -17.74 29.43 -9.99
CA ASP A 388 -16.39 29.99 -10.00
C ASP A 388 -15.29 28.92 -10.14
N MET A 389 -15.65 27.65 -10.34
CA MET A 389 -14.71 26.56 -10.57
C MET A 389 -13.90 26.77 -11.85
N ASP A 390 -12.58 26.64 -11.72
CA ASP A 390 -11.63 26.70 -12.84
C ASP A 390 -11.67 25.39 -13.67
N ASP A 391 -11.33 25.50 -14.96
CA ASP A 391 -11.35 24.39 -15.91
C ASP A 391 -10.36 23.28 -15.48
N ASP A 392 -9.21 23.65 -14.94
CA ASP A 392 -8.16 22.73 -14.45
C ASP A 392 -8.60 21.87 -13.24
N VAL A 393 -9.71 22.23 -12.58
CA VAL A 393 -10.20 21.59 -11.36
C VAL A 393 -11.46 20.75 -11.62
N MET A 394 -11.84 20.57 -12.89
CA MET A 394 -13.05 19.85 -13.31
C MET A 394 -13.18 18.45 -12.68
N GLU A 395 -12.10 17.67 -12.58
CA GLU A 395 -12.14 16.32 -12.00
C GLU A 395 -12.52 16.34 -10.51
N SER A 396 -12.07 17.36 -9.76
CA SER A 396 -12.52 17.56 -8.38
C SER A 396 -13.99 17.95 -8.31
N GLY A 397 -14.49 18.74 -9.28
CA GLY A 397 -15.91 19.06 -9.41
C GLY A 397 -16.76 17.81 -9.64
N LYS A 398 -16.36 16.92 -10.54
CA LYS A 398 -17.02 15.61 -10.77
C LYS A 398 -17.01 14.75 -9.52
N PHE A 399 -15.88 14.69 -8.83
CA PHE A 399 -15.72 13.93 -7.60
C PHE A 399 -16.60 14.47 -6.46
N SER A 400 -16.69 15.79 -6.27
CA SER A 400 -17.53 16.39 -5.24
C SER A 400 -19.03 16.26 -5.55
N THR A 401 -19.44 16.57 -6.77
CA THR A 401 -20.87 16.54 -7.19
C THR A 401 -21.45 15.13 -7.10
N SER A 402 -20.69 14.11 -7.54
CA SER A 402 -21.09 12.70 -7.44
C SER A 402 -21.35 12.26 -5.99
N ALA A 403 -20.46 12.62 -5.06
CA ALA A 403 -20.64 12.35 -3.63
C ALA A 403 -21.86 13.08 -3.05
N MET A 404 -22.02 14.36 -3.39
CA MET A 404 -23.11 15.21 -2.89
C MET A 404 -24.50 14.76 -3.39
N LEU A 405 -24.60 14.24 -4.62
CA LEU A 405 -25.83 13.65 -5.15
C LEU A 405 -26.23 12.40 -4.36
N LEU A 406 -25.28 11.49 -4.10
CA LEU A 406 -25.55 10.30 -3.30
C LEU A 406 -25.90 10.65 -1.85
N MET A 407 -25.17 11.60 -1.26
CA MET A 407 -25.45 12.14 0.07
C MET A 407 -26.87 12.68 0.18
N LYS A 408 -27.30 13.50 -0.80
CA LYS A 408 -28.63 14.09 -0.84
C LYS A 408 -29.73 13.01 -0.88
N GLU A 409 -29.58 12.01 -1.74
CA GLU A 409 -30.54 10.90 -1.82
C GLU A 409 -30.65 10.16 -0.48
N LEU A 410 -29.53 9.82 0.17
CA LEU A 410 -29.54 9.13 1.47
C LEU A 410 -30.25 9.98 2.54
N VAL A 411 -30.03 11.30 2.56
CA VAL A 411 -30.70 12.22 3.49
C VAL A 411 -32.22 12.27 3.24
N GLU A 412 -32.65 12.30 1.98
CA GLU A 412 -34.08 12.27 1.63
C GLU A 412 -34.75 10.95 2.04
N MET A 413 -34.05 9.83 1.88
CA MET A 413 -34.49 8.52 2.37
C MET A 413 -34.61 8.47 3.89
N ASP A 414 -33.65 9.04 4.62
CA ASP A 414 -33.70 9.04 6.09
C ASP A 414 -34.81 9.96 6.63
N LYS A 415 -35.08 11.08 5.95
CA LYS A 415 -36.20 11.98 6.30
C LYS A 415 -37.56 11.34 6.08
N SER A 416 -37.68 10.49 5.06
CA SER A 416 -38.93 9.80 4.71
C SER A 416 -39.14 8.49 5.46
N SER A 417 -38.10 7.94 6.10
CA SER A 417 -38.19 6.72 6.89
C SER A 417 -38.89 6.97 8.23
N GLU A 418 -39.84 6.11 8.59
CA GLU A 418 -40.41 6.10 9.94
C GLU A 418 -39.31 5.72 10.94
N LYS A 419 -39.20 6.47 12.05
CA LYS A 419 -38.17 6.21 13.06
C LYS A 419 -38.45 4.90 13.79
N GLU A 420 -37.93 3.79 13.28
CA GLU A 420 -37.87 2.54 14.01
C GLU A 420 -37.02 2.68 15.29
N THR A 421 -37.25 1.77 16.24
CA THR A 421 -36.65 1.80 17.59
C THR A 421 -35.12 1.60 17.59
N ASP A 422 -34.58 0.96 16.56
CA ASP A 422 -33.14 0.87 16.30
C ASP A 422 -32.81 1.61 15.00
N HIS A 423 -31.95 2.62 15.11
CA HIS A 423 -31.53 3.45 13.98
C HIS A 423 -30.74 2.61 12.98
N HIS A 424 -31.43 2.13 11.95
CA HIS A 424 -30.82 1.58 10.75
C HIS A 424 -30.54 2.73 9.79
N LEU A 425 -29.29 2.87 9.36
CA LEU A 425 -28.93 3.83 8.33
C LEU A 425 -29.65 3.49 7.02
N PRO A 426 -30.10 4.50 6.25
CA PRO A 426 -30.65 4.26 4.92
C PRO A 426 -29.59 3.58 4.04
N GLU A 427 -30.01 2.57 3.30
CA GLU A 427 -29.14 1.82 2.42
C GLU A 427 -29.71 1.74 0.99
N LEU A 428 -28.81 1.83 0.01
CA LEU A 428 -29.12 1.71 -1.41
C LEU A 428 -28.31 0.59 -2.04
N PRO A 429 -28.85 -0.15 -3.02
CA PRO A 429 -28.05 -1.15 -3.72
C PRO A 429 -26.98 -0.45 -4.57
N LEU A 430 -25.78 -1.04 -4.65
CA LEU A 430 -24.61 -0.46 -5.32
C LEU A 430 -24.87 0.02 -6.75
N TRP A 431 -25.65 -0.74 -7.53
CA TRP A 431 -26.01 -0.34 -8.90
C TRP A 431 -26.84 0.95 -8.95
N ARG A 432 -27.69 1.18 -7.95
CA ARG A 432 -28.54 2.38 -7.86
C ARG A 432 -27.71 3.58 -7.44
N CYS A 433 -26.78 3.40 -6.51
CA CYS A 433 -25.81 4.44 -6.15
C CYS A 433 -25.02 4.88 -7.38
N ARG A 434 -24.49 3.92 -8.16
CA ARG A 434 -23.79 4.20 -9.42
C ARG A 434 -24.65 4.99 -10.41
N GLN A 435 -25.97 4.74 -10.45
CA GLN A 435 -26.89 5.51 -11.30
C GLN A 435 -27.07 6.95 -10.81
N ILE A 436 -27.24 7.16 -9.51
CA ILE A 436 -27.43 8.49 -8.91
C ILE A 436 -26.16 9.34 -9.06
N MET A 437 -25.01 8.71 -8.83
CA MET A 437 -23.69 9.33 -8.89
C MET A 437 -23.27 9.72 -10.31
N THR A 438 -23.86 9.11 -11.34
CA THR A 438 -23.48 9.17 -12.78
C THR A 438 -22.06 8.66 -13.10
N ARG A 439 -21.09 8.83 -12.20
CA ARG A 439 -19.74 8.27 -12.22
C ARG A 439 -19.65 7.07 -11.29
N ASN A 440 -19.60 5.87 -11.88
CA ASN A 440 -19.64 4.61 -11.15
C ASN A 440 -18.30 4.19 -10.53
N ASP A 441 -17.21 4.80 -10.98
CA ASP A 441 -15.81 4.54 -10.60
C ASP A 441 -15.46 5.15 -9.24
N TYR A 442 -16.04 6.30 -8.87
CA TYR A 442 -15.72 6.97 -7.61
C TYR A 442 -16.25 6.26 -6.35
N ILE A 443 -17.21 5.35 -6.47
CA ILE A 443 -17.84 4.73 -5.29
C ILE A 443 -16.82 4.01 -4.40
N GLN A 444 -15.84 3.36 -5.04
CA GLN A 444 -14.76 2.69 -4.33
C GLN A 444 -13.79 3.68 -3.67
N GLN A 445 -13.51 4.81 -4.33
CA GLN A 445 -12.68 5.85 -3.73
C GLN A 445 -13.36 6.45 -2.49
N TYR A 446 -14.69 6.60 -2.49
CA TYR A 446 -15.43 7.03 -1.31
C TYR A 446 -15.42 5.99 -0.18
N ASP A 447 -15.46 4.70 -0.52
CA ASP A 447 -15.30 3.57 0.42
C ASP A 447 -13.93 3.66 1.12
N ASN A 448 -12.85 3.78 0.34
CA ASN A 448 -11.49 3.93 0.85
C ASN A 448 -11.32 5.20 1.72
N LEU A 449 -12.07 6.27 1.43
CA LEU A 449 -12.09 7.51 2.23
C LEU A 449 -12.98 7.43 3.48
N ASN A 450 -13.68 6.32 3.70
CA ASN A 450 -14.64 6.11 4.78
C ASN A 450 -15.77 7.16 4.77
N ILE A 451 -16.27 7.53 3.58
CA ILE A 451 -17.39 8.46 3.42
C ILE A 451 -18.69 7.68 3.28
N PHE A 452 -18.71 6.76 2.32
CA PHE A 452 -19.75 5.76 2.13
C PHE A 452 -19.12 4.40 2.41
N THR A 453 -19.90 3.44 2.90
CA THR A 453 -19.44 2.06 3.04
C THR A 453 -20.27 1.14 2.17
N ILE A 454 -19.62 0.19 1.51
CA ILE A 454 -20.27 -0.92 0.82
C ILE A 454 -20.30 -2.17 1.71
N ASP A 455 -21.48 -2.60 2.14
CA ASP A 455 -21.64 -3.87 2.87
C ASP A 455 -21.40 -5.08 1.94
N SER A 456 -21.12 -6.22 2.57
CA SER A 456 -21.09 -7.57 1.99
C SER A 456 -22.22 -7.91 1.01
N HIS A 457 -23.42 -7.35 1.20
CA HIS A 457 -24.57 -7.52 0.30
C HIS A 457 -24.62 -6.51 -0.86
N SER A 458 -23.52 -5.81 -1.12
CA SER A 458 -23.42 -4.73 -2.11
C SER A 458 -24.46 -3.62 -1.86
N ARG A 459 -24.69 -3.31 -0.58
CA ARG A 459 -25.54 -2.20 -0.12
C ARG A 459 -24.64 -1.05 0.34
N VAL A 460 -24.95 0.16 -0.08
CA VAL A 460 -24.20 1.37 0.21
C VAL A 460 -24.97 2.21 1.20
N ARG A 461 -24.26 2.70 2.21
CA ARG A 461 -24.77 3.61 3.24
C ARG A 461 -23.70 4.63 3.60
N ALA A 462 -24.05 5.64 4.40
CA ALA A 462 -23.04 6.47 5.06
C ALA A 462 -22.13 5.58 5.94
N ASP A 463 -20.84 5.92 6.05
CA ASP A 463 -19.88 5.07 6.79
C ASP A 463 -20.30 4.84 8.26
N SER A 464 -20.87 5.86 8.89
CA SER A 464 -21.24 5.83 10.29
C SER A 464 -22.43 6.76 10.59
N MET A 465 -23.04 6.59 11.76
CA MET A 465 -24.10 7.49 12.23
C MET A 465 -23.64 8.97 12.30
N PRO A 466 -22.44 9.30 12.81
CA PRO A 466 -21.94 10.67 12.76
C PRO A 466 -21.82 11.23 11.33
N MET A 467 -21.37 10.42 10.37
CA MET A 467 -21.31 10.84 8.96
C MET A 467 -22.71 11.14 8.42
N MET A 468 -23.69 10.30 8.73
CA MET A 468 -25.09 10.54 8.34
C MET A 468 -25.66 11.83 8.96
N ARG A 469 -25.33 12.11 10.23
CA ARG A 469 -25.71 13.38 10.88
C ARG A 469 -25.03 14.58 10.20
N ALA A 470 -23.77 14.45 9.83
CA ALA A 470 -23.05 15.46 9.08
C ALA A 470 -23.73 15.74 7.72
N PHE A 471 -24.19 14.69 7.01
CA PHE A 471 -24.94 14.83 5.77
C PHE A 471 -26.24 15.63 5.95
N HIS A 472 -27.00 15.35 7.02
CA HIS A 472 -28.19 16.15 7.35
C HIS A 472 -27.86 17.63 7.59
N GLU A 473 -26.77 17.92 8.31
CA GLU A 473 -26.37 19.30 8.56
C GLU A 473 -25.94 20.03 7.29
N ILE A 474 -25.26 19.35 6.38
CA ILE A 474 -24.81 19.92 5.10
C ILE A 474 -26.02 20.15 4.18
N ALA A 475 -26.89 19.15 4.03
CA ALA A 475 -28.10 19.27 3.22
C ALA A 475 -29.10 20.30 3.77
N SER A 476 -28.99 20.68 5.04
CA SER A 476 -29.81 21.72 5.67
C SER A 476 -29.20 23.12 5.57
N GLN A 477 -28.00 23.27 4.98
CA GLN A 477 -27.41 24.59 4.78
C GLN A 477 -28.22 25.42 3.78
N PRO A 478 -28.34 26.75 4.00
CA PRO A 478 -28.99 27.62 3.03
C PRO A 478 -28.22 27.57 1.71
N ASN A 479 -28.96 27.57 0.60
CA ASN A 479 -28.44 27.55 -0.77
C ASN A 479 -27.63 26.29 -1.15
N PHE A 480 -27.72 25.20 -0.36
CA PHE A 480 -27.03 23.95 -0.70
C PHE A 480 -27.43 23.42 -2.07
N ASP A 481 -28.72 23.35 -2.37
CA ASP A 481 -29.23 22.84 -3.65
C ASP A 481 -28.81 23.72 -4.84
N GLU A 482 -28.78 25.03 -4.64
CA GLU A 482 -28.33 26.00 -5.65
C GLU A 482 -26.83 25.82 -5.93
N LEU A 483 -26.00 25.75 -4.87
CA LEU A 483 -24.56 25.54 -5.01
C LEU A 483 -24.21 24.19 -5.67
N LEU A 484 -24.99 23.15 -5.37
CA LEU A 484 -24.85 21.85 -6.00
C LEU A 484 -25.18 21.92 -7.49
N GLN A 485 -26.30 22.56 -7.84
CA GLN A 485 -26.71 22.74 -9.24
C GLN A 485 -25.71 23.59 -10.02
N ASP A 486 -25.23 24.70 -9.45
CA ASP A 486 -24.19 25.55 -10.03
C ASP A 486 -22.92 24.75 -10.34
N THR A 487 -22.48 23.90 -9.41
CA THR A 487 -21.29 23.07 -9.63
C THR A 487 -21.53 22.03 -10.74
N ILE A 488 -22.73 21.42 -10.81
CA ILE A 488 -23.10 20.46 -11.86
C ILE A 488 -23.11 21.14 -13.23
N ASP A 489 -23.76 22.29 -13.34
CA ASP A 489 -23.89 23.05 -14.58
C ASP A 489 -22.51 23.50 -15.07
N ARG A 490 -21.66 24.00 -14.16
CA ARG A 490 -20.28 24.38 -14.48
C ARG A 490 -19.45 23.20 -14.97
N VAL A 491 -19.54 22.03 -14.33
CA VAL A 491 -18.85 20.80 -14.80
C VAL A 491 -19.34 20.43 -16.21
N ALA A 492 -20.64 20.49 -16.46
CA ALA A 492 -21.23 20.16 -17.75
C ALA A 492 -20.77 21.14 -18.85
N ASP A 493 -20.67 22.44 -18.55
CA ASP A 493 -20.19 23.47 -19.46
C ASP A 493 -18.73 23.20 -19.86
N ILE A 494 -17.83 22.91 -18.91
CA ILE A 494 -16.42 22.63 -19.20
C ILE A 494 -16.29 21.35 -20.04
N GLU A 495 -17.01 20.28 -19.68
CA GLU A 495 -17.01 19.05 -20.49
C GLU A 495 -17.55 19.29 -21.90
N SER A 496 -18.51 20.21 -22.07
CA SER A 496 -19.05 20.56 -23.39
C SER A 496 -18.00 21.25 -24.27
N LEU A 497 -17.19 22.14 -23.67
CA LEU A 497 -16.08 22.83 -24.33
C LEU A 497 -14.96 21.86 -24.74
N GLU A 498 -14.64 20.87 -23.91
CA GLU A 498 -13.66 19.84 -24.27
C GLU A 498 -14.15 18.93 -25.40
N ARG A 499 -15.47 18.70 -25.50
CA ARG A 499 -16.06 17.90 -26.60
C ARG A 499 -16.10 18.67 -27.92
N THR A 500 -16.09 19.99 -27.91
CA THR A 500 -16.00 20.79 -29.13
C THR A 500 -14.61 20.69 -29.74
N ARG A 501 -14.51 19.95 -30.85
CA ARG A 501 -13.28 19.93 -31.67
C ARG A 501 -13.08 21.29 -32.33
N GLU A 502 -12.06 22.02 -31.90
CA GLU A 502 -11.61 23.20 -32.62
C GLU A 502 -10.92 22.80 -33.93
N VAL A 503 -11.42 23.32 -35.06
CA VAL A 503 -10.74 23.19 -36.35
C VAL A 503 -9.67 24.28 -36.43
N ILE A 504 -8.47 23.96 -35.96
CA ILE A 504 -7.31 24.85 -36.11
C ILE A 504 -6.71 24.66 -37.51
N LEU A 505 -6.94 25.63 -38.39
CA LEU A 505 -6.28 25.67 -39.70
C LEU A 505 -4.81 26.06 -39.50
N LYS A 506 -3.91 25.07 -39.49
CA LYS A 506 -2.46 25.24 -39.26
C LYS A 506 -1.83 26.28 -40.19
N ASP A 507 -2.38 26.39 -41.40
CA ASP A 507 -1.94 27.36 -42.40
C ASP A 507 -2.15 28.81 -41.94
N LEU A 508 -3.20 29.10 -41.16
CA LEU A 508 -3.43 30.43 -40.57
C LEU A 508 -2.53 30.69 -39.37
N SER A 509 -2.23 29.67 -38.55
CA SER A 509 -1.35 29.84 -37.38
C SER A 509 0.08 30.19 -37.76
N LEU A 510 0.53 29.78 -38.95
CA LEU A 510 1.83 30.17 -39.51
C LEU A 510 1.80 31.57 -40.15
N GLY A 511 0.66 32.28 -40.09
CA GLY A 511 0.47 33.62 -40.66
C GLY A 511 -0.04 33.64 -42.09
N GLY A 512 -0.46 32.50 -42.66
CA GLY A 512 -1.12 32.45 -43.96
C GLY A 512 -2.47 33.17 -43.96
N LYS A 513 -2.93 33.60 -45.13
CA LYS A 513 -4.24 34.27 -45.30
C LYS A 513 -5.04 33.59 -46.41
N TYR A 514 -6.31 33.27 -46.16
CA TYR A 514 -7.21 32.80 -47.22
C TYR A 514 -7.84 33.98 -47.95
N GLU A 515 -7.73 33.98 -49.28
CA GLU A 515 -8.40 34.91 -50.18
C GLU A 515 -9.55 34.16 -50.86
N ILE A 516 -10.79 34.56 -50.56
CA ILE A 516 -11.99 33.94 -51.15
C ILE A 516 -12.45 34.81 -52.31
N LYS A 517 -12.48 34.26 -53.53
CA LYS A 517 -13.00 34.94 -54.72
C LYS A 517 -14.19 34.19 -55.29
N LYS A 518 -15.29 34.92 -55.51
CA LYS A 518 -16.49 34.41 -56.19
C LYS A 518 -16.32 34.66 -57.68
N ASN A 519 -16.16 33.58 -58.46
CA ASN A 519 -15.91 33.69 -59.89
C ASN A 519 -17.22 33.59 -60.70
N GLU A 520 -18.21 32.85 -60.19
CA GLU A 520 -19.53 32.66 -60.80
C GLU A 520 -20.63 32.67 -59.70
N PRO A 521 -21.93 32.80 -60.05
CA PRO A 521 -23.02 32.89 -59.06
C PRO A 521 -23.03 31.79 -57.99
N ASP A 522 -22.53 30.58 -58.28
CA ASP A 522 -22.44 29.45 -57.34
C ASP A 522 -21.04 28.84 -57.16
N VAL A 523 -19.97 29.45 -57.73
CA VAL A 523 -18.60 28.92 -57.60
C VAL A 523 -17.70 29.87 -56.83
N TYR A 524 -17.25 29.40 -55.66
CA TYR A 524 -16.26 30.06 -54.82
C TYR A 524 -14.90 29.40 -54.99
N SER A 525 -13.88 30.22 -55.24
CA SER A 525 -12.48 29.80 -55.25
C SER A 525 -11.79 30.26 -53.97
N LEU A 526 -11.19 29.32 -53.25
CA LEU A 526 -10.41 29.58 -52.04
C LEU A 526 -8.92 29.52 -52.41
N LYS A 527 -8.20 30.64 -52.27
CA LYS A 527 -6.74 30.67 -52.48
C LYS A 527 -6.04 30.93 -51.16
N LEU A 528 -5.20 30.00 -50.72
CA LEU A 528 -4.31 30.22 -49.58
C LEU A 528 -3.10 31.03 -50.04
N ARG A 529 -2.90 32.22 -49.44
CA ARG A 529 -1.62 32.92 -49.48
C ARG A 529 -0.78 32.42 -48.32
N LYS A 530 0.22 31.59 -48.61
CA LYS A 530 1.20 31.10 -47.63
C LYS A 530 2.05 32.26 -47.12
N SER A 531 2.36 32.29 -45.83
CA SER A 531 3.36 33.20 -45.27
C SER A 531 4.77 32.70 -45.55
N ARG A 532 5.79 33.54 -45.35
CA ARG A 532 7.21 33.16 -45.51
C ARG A 532 7.57 31.92 -44.64
N LYS A 533 7.17 31.94 -43.36
CA LYS A 533 7.34 30.84 -42.41
C LYS A 533 6.68 29.53 -42.87
N GLN A 534 5.57 29.61 -43.59
CA GLN A 534 4.86 28.42 -44.08
C GLN A 534 5.48 27.83 -45.35
N VAL A 535 6.09 28.67 -46.20
CA VAL A 535 6.82 28.22 -47.39
C VAL A 535 8.11 27.50 -46.99
N ASP A 536 8.82 28.02 -45.98
CA ASP A 536 10.08 27.45 -45.47
C ASP A 536 9.88 26.06 -44.83
N VAL A 537 8.79 25.86 -44.07
CA VAL A 537 8.47 24.59 -43.39
C VAL A 537 8.01 23.49 -44.37
N HIS A 538 7.29 23.86 -45.43
CA HIS A 538 6.70 22.90 -46.37
C HIS A 538 7.52 22.64 -47.64
N GLY A 539 8.67 23.31 -47.81
CA GLY A 539 9.66 22.97 -48.84
C GLY A 539 9.16 23.14 -50.28
N ASP A 540 8.25 24.10 -50.54
CA ASP A 540 7.89 24.50 -51.90
C ASP A 540 9.01 25.37 -52.50
N TRP A 541 10.12 24.74 -52.88
CA TRP A 541 11.30 25.38 -53.47
C TRP A 541 11.12 25.74 -54.96
N THR A 542 9.89 25.87 -55.46
CA THR A 542 9.66 26.03 -56.92
C THR A 542 9.73 27.47 -57.42
N GLU A 543 9.79 28.48 -56.55
CA GLU A 543 9.98 29.88 -56.95
C GLU A 543 10.88 30.64 -55.97
N TYR A 544 12.19 30.42 -56.03
CA TYR A 544 13.15 31.40 -55.47
C TYR A 544 14.41 31.48 -56.33
N ASN A 545 14.25 32.15 -57.48
CA ASN A 545 15.35 32.79 -58.23
C ASN A 545 14.80 33.96 -59.06
N LYS A 546 14.02 34.83 -58.40
CA LYS A 546 13.82 36.20 -58.87
C LYS A 546 14.14 37.14 -57.73
N GLU A 547 15.23 37.85 -57.92
CA GLU A 547 15.73 38.94 -57.09
C GLU A 547 14.58 39.88 -56.71
N VAL A 548 14.35 40.02 -55.41
CA VAL A 548 13.71 41.20 -54.85
C VAL A 548 14.82 41.94 -54.11
N GLU A 549 15.35 42.95 -54.78
CA GLU A 549 16.09 44.03 -54.13
C GLU A 549 15.12 44.79 -53.21
N GLY A 550 15.51 44.95 -51.95
CA GLY A 550 14.86 45.87 -51.02
C GLY A 550 13.84 45.23 -50.08
N GLU A 551 14.34 44.57 -49.04
CA GLU A 551 13.82 44.61 -47.66
C GLU A 551 14.79 43.80 -46.79
N ASP A 552 15.28 44.40 -45.71
CA ASP A 552 16.25 43.83 -44.79
C ASP A 552 15.78 42.44 -44.32
N VAL A 553 16.47 41.41 -44.79
CA VAL A 553 16.30 40.05 -44.27
C VAL A 553 17.15 39.97 -43.02
N ASP A 554 16.52 40.20 -41.87
CA ASP A 554 17.10 39.83 -40.58
C ASP A 554 17.38 38.32 -40.61
N GLU A 555 18.66 37.97 -40.72
CA GLU A 555 19.19 36.60 -40.75
C GLU A 555 19.17 35.91 -39.37
N ASP A 556 18.29 36.36 -38.46
CA ASP A 556 18.21 35.91 -37.06
C ASP A 556 17.05 34.93 -36.78
N ASP A 557 16.14 34.68 -37.73
CA ASP A 557 14.95 33.84 -37.49
C ASP A 557 15.20 32.32 -37.61
N LEU A 558 16.47 31.89 -37.71
CA LEU A 558 16.89 30.48 -37.79
C LEU A 558 17.38 29.93 -36.44
N TYR A 559 16.79 30.38 -35.34
CA TYR A 559 16.88 29.73 -34.04
C TYR A 559 15.51 29.76 -33.36
N LEU A 560 15.06 28.59 -32.88
CA LEU A 560 14.01 28.48 -31.86
C LEU A 560 14.28 29.53 -30.79
N GLU A 561 13.28 30.36 -30.49
CA GLU A 561 13.30 31.45 -29.50
C GLU A 561 14.22 31.13 -28.31
N GLU A 562 15.48 31.54 -28.39
CA GLU A 562 16.34 31.59 -27.23
C GLU A 562 15.84 32.75 -26.38
N ILE A 563 15.24 32.38 -25.25
CA ILE A 563 14.88 33.25 -24.14
C ILE A 563 15.94 34.35 -24.00
N ASN A 564 15.55 35.57 -24.37
CA ASN A 564 16.43 36.72 -24.47
C ASN A 564 17.10 37.00 -23.12
N HIS A 565 18.37 36.60 -22.99
CA HIS A 565 19.16 36.66 -21.76
C HIS A 565 19.32 38.10 -21.21
N LYS A 566 19.05 39.12 -22.03
CA LYS A 566 19.04 40.54 -21.61
C LYS A 566 17.77 40.95 -20.86
N GLU A 567 16.61 40.34 -21.15
CA GLU A 567 15.36 40.62 -20.44
C GLU A 567 15.35 39.99 -19.05
N SER A 568 15.90 38.77 -18.92
CA SER A 568 16.10 38.10 -17.63
C SER A 568 16.90 38.94 -16.63
N LYS A 569 17.99 39.59 -17.08
CA LYS A 569 18.80 40.50 -16.23
C LYS A 569 18.07 41.79 -15.84
N LYS A 570 17.20 42.33 -16.71
CA LYS A 570 16.40 43.54 -16.41
C LYS A 570 15.26 43.23 -15.44
N MET A 571 14.62 42.07 -15.60
CA MET A 571 13.60 41.52 -14.69
C MET A 571 14.17 41.18 -13.31
N TRP A 572 15.37 40.60 -13.25
CA TRP A 572 16.07 40.31 -11.99
C TRP A 572 16.50 41.56 -11.22
N LYS A 573 16.98 42.62 -11.92
CA LYS A 573 17.29 43.91 -11.27
C LYS A 573 16.06 44.59 -10.68
N ARG A 574 14.92 44.58 -11.39
CA ARG A 574 13.64 45.14 -10.89
C ARG A 574 13.07 44.42 -9.67
N ARG A 575 13.42 43.14 -9.45
CA ARG A 575 13.01 42.37 -8.25
C ARG A 575 13.92 42.57 -7.04
N MET A 576 15.13 43.10 -7.22
CA MET A 576 16.12 43.28 -6.14
C MET A 576 16.22 44.71 -5.59
N GLU A 577 15.52 45.68 -6.19
CA GLU A 577 15.35 47.00 -5.58
C GLU A 577 14.32 46.91 -4.45
N LYS A 578 14.84 46.99 -3.22
CA LYS A 578 14.07 46.96 -1.97
C LYS A 578 12.96 48.03 -1.98
N ARG A 579 11.78 47.62 -1.52
CA ARG A 579 10.83 48.49 -0.83
C ARG A 579 11.52 49.07 0.40
N ASP A 580 11.84 50.36 0.34
CA ASP A 580 11.87 51.23 1.52
C ASP A 580 10.50 51.88 1.68
#